data_AF-A0A0F9BEF1-F1
#
_entry.id   AF-A0A0F9BEF1-F1
#
_cell.length_a   1.000
_cell.length_b   1.000
_cell.length_c   1.000
_cell.angle_alpha   90.00
_cell.angle_beta   90.00
_cell.angle_gamma   90.00
#
_symmetry.space_group_name_H-M   'P 1'
#
loop_
_entity.id
_entity.type
_entity.pdbx_description
1 polymer ?
#
loop_
_entity_poly.entity_id
_entity_poly.type
_entity_poly.pdbx_seq_one_letter_code
_entity_poly.pdbx_strand_id
1 'polypeptide(L)'
;LAVRKAVIRLTSVVLTHTEALDYSSVKIANMPDSNILYLGLEVDLECVKGNTTNGLVAATDITLALGTLAASNATLSTTMQDLIELDALTASDLTPAWQAHSQDQSTIPMPYRRGDTATQEIYLNLAASTTADDTLTCTGTVTVFYIDLGNVTS
;
A
#
# COMPACT_ATOMS: atom_id res chain seq x y z
N LEU A 1 -6.49 -25.80 9.02
CA LEU A 1 -6.47 -24.32 8.90
C LEU A 1 -7.06 -23.96 7.55
N ALA A 2 -8.05 -23.08 7.51
CA ALA A 2 -8.69 -22.67 6.26
C ALA A 2 -8.11 -21.34 5.78
N VAL A 3 -8.00 -21.17 4.47
CA VAL A 3 -7.64 -19.87 3.88
C VAL A 3 -8.81 -18.91 4.05
N ARG A 4 -8.52 -17.72 4.54
CA ARG A 4 -9.47 -16.61 4.67
C ARG A 4 -9.20 -15.57 3.58
N LYS A 5 -10.27 -14.89 3.18
CA LYS A 5 -10.25 -13.75 2.24
C LYS A 5 -10.83 -12.52 2.95
N ALA A 6 -10.10 -11.41 2.94
CA ALA A 6 -10.60 -10.10 3.34
C ALA A 6 -10.57 -9.17 2.13
N VAL A 7 -11.65 -8.41 1.90
CA VAL A 7 -11.73 -7.43 0.81
C VAL A 7 -11.86 -6.04 1.42
N ILE A 8 -10.85 -5.21 1.20
CA ILE A 8 -10.80 -3.82 1.62
C ILE A 8 -11.24 -2.99 0.42
N ARG A 9 -12.28 -2.16 0.60
CA ARG A 9 -12.77 -1.24 -0.44
C ARG A 9 -12.29 0.16 -0.13
N LEU A 10 -11.55 0.77 -1.05
CA LEU A 10 -11.12 2.16 -0.96
C LEU A 10 -12.10 3.02 -1.76
N THR A 11 -12.61 4.08 -1.13
CA THR A 11 -13.47 5.07 -1.78
C THR A 11 -12.84 6.43 -1.61
N SER A 12 -12.17 6.91 -2.67
CA SER A 12 -11.48 8.20 -2.68
C SER A 12 -10.52 8.38 -1.49
N VAL A 13 -9.68 7.37 -1.25
CA VAL A 13 -8.65 7.46 -0.21
C VAL A 13 -7.54 8.38 -0.71
N VAL A 14 -7.23 9.41 0.08
CA VAL A 14 -6.26 10.45 -0.29
C VAL A 14 -4.94 10.20 0.43
N LEU A 15 -3.85 10.14 -0.34
CA LEU A 15 -2.48 10.22 0.15
C LEU A 15 -2.02 11.68 -0.03
N THR A 16 -1.67 12.33 1.07
CA THR A 16 -1.09 13.67 1.03
C THR A 16 0.42 13.54 0.88
N HIS A 17 0.94 14.03 -0.24
CA HIS A 17 2.36 14.00 -0.56
C HIS A 17 2.99 15.36 -0.27
N THR A 18 4.03 15.36 0.56
CA THR A 18 4.83 16.55 0.84
C THR A 18 6.13 16.46 0.08
N GLU A 19 6.44 17.48 -0.73
CA GLU A 19 7.62 17.49 -1.60
C GLU A 19 8.91 17.29 -0.80
N ALA A 20 9.03 17.96 0.34
CA ALA A 20 10.22 17.87 1.18
C ALA A 20 10.51 16.45 1.73
N LEU A 21 9.54 15.53 1.66
CA LEU A 21 9.70 14.15 2.12
C LEU A 21 9.93 13.17 0.97
N ASP A 22 9.39 13.42 -0.22
CA ASP A 22 9.35 12.50 -1.36
C ASP A 22 8.64 11.14 -1.08
N TYR A 23 7.93 11.02 0.05
CA TYR A 23 7.10 9.86 0.38
C TYR A 23 5.85 10.24 1.15
N SER A 24 4.87 9.34 1.15
CA SER A 24 3.66 9.46 1.97
C SER A 24 3.01 8.11 2.22
N SER A 25 2.09 8.07 3.18
CA SER A 25 1.37 6.85 3.57
C SER A 25 -0.03 7.13 4.05
N VAL A 26 -0.91 6.17 3.84
CA VAL A 26 -2.24 6.15 4.46
C VAL A 26 -2.54 4.75 4.96
N LYS A 27 -3.07 4.65 6.18
CA LYS A 27 -3.57 3.37 6.70
C LYS A 27 -4.89 3.03 6.02
N ILE A 28 -4.99 1.84 5.45
CA ILE A 28 -6.20 1.38 4.73
C ILE A 28 -7.00 0.30 5.47
N ALA A 29 -6.37 -0.44 6.39
CA ALA A 29 -7.05 -1.46 7.18
C ALA A 29 -6.31 -1.81 8.48
N ASN A 30 -7.08 -2.33 9.44
CA ASN A 30 -6.55 -3.13 10.54
C ASN A 30 -6.92 -4.59 10.28
N MET A 31 -5.95 -5.49 10.42
CA MET A 31 -6.18 -6.93 10.33
C MET A 31 -6.64 -7.50 11.68
N PRO A 32 -7.30 -8.67 11.68
CA PRO A 32 -7.80 -9.30 12.91
C PRO A 32 -6.71 -9.50 13.97
N ASP A 33 -7.15 -9.54 15.23
CA ASP A 33 -6.29 -9.79 16.37
C ASP A 33 -5.90 -11.28 16.48
N SER A 34 -4.98 -11.69 15.60
CA SER A 34 -4.47 -13.06 15.50
C SER A 34 -3.04 -13.07 15.00
N ASN A 35 -2.37 -14.21 15.15
CA ASN A 35 -1.19 -14.52 14.35
C ASN A 35 -1.63 -14.79 12.90
N ILE A 36 -1.06 -14.09 11.93
CA ILE A 36 -1.51 -14.14 10.53
C ILE A 36 -0.36 -14.57 9.63
N LEU A 37 -0.61 -15.60 8.81
CA LEU A 37 0.24 -15.91 7.66
C LEU A 37 -0.41 -15.33 6.40
N TYR A 38 0.17 -14.27 5.86
CA TYR A 38 -0.23 -13.71 4.57
C TYR A 38 0.21 -14.66 3.46
N LEU A 39 -0.71 -15.00 2.56
CA LEU A 39 -0.46 -15.86 1.41
C LEU A 39 -0.20 -15.02 0.16
N GLY A 40 -1.01 -14.00 -0.05
CA GLY A 40 -0.91 -13.14 -1.22
C GLY A 40 -1.98 -12.07 -1.20
N LEU A 41 -1.86 -11.13 -2.12
CA LEU A 41 -2.79 -10.04 -2.29
C LEU A 41 -3.18 -9.92 -3.76
N GLU A 42 -4.41 -9.45 -3.98
CA GLU A 42 -4.91 -9.04 -5.28
C GLU A 42 -5.35 -7.59 -5.15
N VAL A 43 -4.77 -6.72 -5.97
CA VAL A 43 -5.01 -5.28 -5.93
C VAL A 43 -5.53 -4.80 -7.26
N ASP A 44 -6.54 -3.96 -7.17
CA ASP A 44 -7.25 -3.35 -8.29
C ASP A 44 -7.64 -1.95 -7.84
N LEU A 45 -6.77 -0.98 -8.13
CA LEU A 45 -6.93 0.41 -7.74
C LEU A 45 -6.81 1.33 -8.94
N GLU A 46 -7.76 2.22 -9.11
CA GLU A 46 -7.59 3.43 -9.90
C GLU A 46 -6.99 4.51 -9.00
N CYS A 47 -5.81 5.01 -9.36
CA CYS A 47 -5.15 6.10 -8.67
C CYS A 47 -5.04 7.31 -9.59
N VAL A 48 -5.38 8.49 -9.05
CA VAL A 48 -5.49 9.75 -9.79
C VAL A 48 -4.63 10.81 -9.11
N LYS A 49 -3.67 11.36 -9.86
CA LYS A 49 -2.80 12.45 -9.41
C LYS A 49 -3.60 13.75 -9.28
N GLY A 50 -3.31 14.52 -8.23
CA GLY A 50 -4.06 15.72 -7.86
C GLY A 50 -3.80 16.95 -8.73
N ASN A 51 -2.67 17.00 -9.43
CA ASN A 51 -2.22 18.21 -10.13
C ASN A 51 -1.80 17.96 -11.59
N THR A 52 -1.91 19.00 -12.40
CA THR A 52 -1.57 19.01 -13.84
C THR A 52 -0.39 19.92 -14.17
N THR A 53 0.15 20.68 -13.21
CA THR A 53 1.12 21.75 -13.46
C THR A 53 2.42 21.59 -12.64
N ASN A 54 2.33 21.24 -11.36
CA ASN A 54 3.48 20.96 -10.48
C ASN A 54 3.12 19.83 -9.50
N GLY A 55 4.10 19.25 -8.79
CA GLY A 55 3.82 18.14 -7.87
C GLY A 55 3.75 16.77 -8.56
N LEU A 56 2.70 15.99 -8.30
CA LEU A 56 2.43 14.71 -8.95
C LEU A 56 1.76 14.97 -10.31
N VAL A 57 2.53 15.32 -11.33
CA VAL A 57 2.01 15.55 -12.69
C VAL A 57 2.03 14.26 -13.50
N ALA A 58 1.42 14.28 -14.69
CA ALA A 58 1.35 13.13 -15.60
C ALA A 58 2.70 12.42 -15.80
N ALA A 59 3.79 13.18 -16.00
CA ALA A 59 5.14 12.65 -16.21
C ALA A 59 5.93 12.31 -14.93
N THR A 60 5.34 12.49 -13.73
CA THR A 60 6.01 12.13 -12.47
C THR A 60 6.05 10.63 -12.30
N ASP A 61 7.26 10.09 -12.12
CA ASP A 61 7.48 8.71 -11.71
C ASP A 61 6.91 8.49 -10.30
N ILE A 62 6.12 7.42 -10.17
CA ILE A 62 5.46 7.09 -8.92
C ILE A 62 5.72 5.63 -8.59
N THR A 63 6.07 5.40 -7.34
CA THR A 63 6.18 4.07 -6.76
C THR A 63 5.08 3.88 -5.72
N LEU A 64 4.20 2.89 -5.89
CA LEU A 64 3.27 2.46 -4.84
C LEU A 64 3.56 1.06 -4.35
N ALA A 65 3.33 0.89 -3.06
CA ALA A 65 3.38 -0.42 -2.43
C ALA A 65 2.37 -0.55 -1.30
N LEU A 66 1.97 -1.78 -1.01
CA LEU A 66 1.32 -2.12 0.25
C LEU A 66 2.35 -2.67 1.23
N GLY A 67 2.31 -2.15 2.44
CA GLY A 67 3.20 -2.56 3.52
C GLY A 67 2.49 -2.74 4.84
N THR A 68 3.12 -3.49 5.75
CA THR A 68 2.73 -3.59 7.15
C THR A 68 3.15 -2.37 7.99
N LEU A 69 4.03 -1.51 7.45
CA LEU A 69 4.41 -0.22 8.03
C LEU A 69 4.20 0.95 7.06
N ALA A 70 3.98 2.13 7.62
CA ALA A 70 4.04 3.38 6.89
C ALA A 70 5.45 3.63 6.32
N ALA A 71 5.51 4.26 5.16
CA ALA A 71 6.73 4.78 4.56
C ALA A 71 7.41 5.79 5.49
N SER A 72 8.72 5.66 5.59
CA SER A 72 9.57 6.57 6.37
C SER A 72 10.80 7.04 5.59
N ASN A 73 10.83 6.78 4.29
CA ASN A 73 11.88 7.21 3.37
C ASN A 73 11.35 7.23 1.92
N ALA A 74 12.09 7.89 1.02
CA ALA A 74 11.77 8.02 -0.40
C ALA A 74 12.03 6.73 -1.21
N THR A 75 12.55 5.67 -0.59
CA THR A 75 12.85 4.40 -1.27
C THR A 75 12.17 3.27 -0.52
N LEU A 76 10.93 2.99 -0.92
CA LEU A 76 10.12 1.96 -0.29
C LEU A 76 10.88 0.62 -0.28
N SER A 77 10.96 0.02 0.90
CA SER A 77 11.71 -1.20 1.11
C SER A 77 11.21 -1.93 2.36
N THR A 78 11.55 -3.22 2.46
CA THR A 78 11.22 -4.06 3.63
C THR A 78 9.72 -4.04 3.94
N THR A 79 9.34 -3.68 5.17
CA THR A 79 7.96 -3.64 5.67
C THR A 79 7.09 -2.54 5.07
N MET A 80 7.66 -1.65 4.24
CA MET A 80 6.89 -0.66 3.47
C MET A 80 6.29 -1.26 2.19
N GLN A 81 6.75 -2.45 1.79
CA GLN A 81 6.37 -3.12 0.54
C GLN A 81 6.36 -4.66 0.69
N ASP A 82 6.07 -5.18 1.87
CA ASP A 82 6.11 -6.62 2.16
C ASP A 82 4.81 -7.36 1.77
N LEU A 83 3.74 -6.62 1.45
CA LEU A 83 2.44 -7.16 1.07
C LEU A 83 2.20 -7.15 -0.46
N ILE A 84 2.83 -6.25 -1.22
CA ILE A 84 2.84 -6.21 -2.70
C ILE A 84 4.26 -6.04 -3.21
N GLU A 85 4.60 -6.69 -4.33
CA GLU A 85 5.75 -6.27 -5.14
C GLU A 85 5.38 -5.01 -5.94
N LEU A 86 5.94 -3.89 -5.48
CA LEU A 86 6.12 -2.60 -6.17
C LEU A 86 5.37 -2.42 -7.51
N ASP A 87 4.33 -1.58 -7.51
CA ASP A 87 3.88 -1.02 -8.79
C ASP A 87 4.62 0.30 -9.03
N ALA A 88 5.45 0.30 -10.06
CA ALA A 88 6.25 1.45 -10.46
C ALA A 88 5.70 2.00 -11.77
N LEU A 89 5.03 3.16 -11.69
CA LEU A 89 4.73 3.95 -12.86
C LEU A 89 6.03 4.59 -13.33
N THR A 90 6.46 4.24 -14.54
CA THR A 90 7.56 4.93 -15.22
C THR A 90 6.98 6.01 -16.13
N ALA A 91 7.72 7.10 -16.35
CA ALA A 91 7.30 8.30 -17.07
C ALA A 91 6.72 8.11 -18.49
N SER A 92 6.68 6.88 -19.03
CA SER A 92 5.92 6.52 -20.23
C SER A 92 4.40 6.52 -20.03
N ASP A 93 3.90 6.40 -18.80
CA ASP A 93 2.47 6.44 -18.47
C ASP A 93 2.02 7.87 -18.16
N LEU A 94 2.03 8.71 -19.20
CA LEU A 94 1.71 10.15 -19.19
C LEU A 94 0.22 10.47 -18.88
N THR A 95 -0.46 9.65 -18.09
CA THR A 95 -1.86 9.85 -17.73
C THR A 95 -1.98 10.28 -16.26
N PRO A 96 -2.86 11.25 -15.93
CA PRO A 96 -3.14 11.60 -14.53
C PRO A 96 -3.78 10.46 -13.73
N ALA A 97 -4.48 9.55 -14.40
CA ALA A 97 -5.07 8.35 -13.81
C ALA A 97 -4.36 7.10 -14.34
N TRP A 98 -4.14 6.12 -13.47
CA TRP A 98 -3.65 4.80 -13.86
C TRP A 98 -4.28 3.71 -12.99
N GLN A 99 -4.13 2.47 -13.44
CA GLN A 99 -4.56 1.29 -12.70
C GLN A 99 -3.36 0.64 -12.03
N ALA A 100 -3.35 0.61 -10.70
CA ALA A 100 -2.40 -0.19 -9.94
C ALA A 100 -2.99 -1.58 -9.72
N HIS A 101 -2.50 -2.55 -10.50
CA HIS A 101 -2.91 -3.95 -10.42
C HIS A 101 -1.73 -4.84 -10.02
N SER A 102 -1.95 -5.70 -9.02
CA SER A 102 -0.98 -6.70 -8.60
C SER A 102 -1.70 -7.99 -8.20
N GLN A 103 -1.06 -9.12 -8.48
CA GLN A 103 -1.46 -10.45 -8.02
C GLN A 103 -0.23 -11.17 -7.50
N ASP A 104 0.33 -10.67 -6.40
CA ASP A 104 1.61 -11.15 -5.89
C ASP A 104 1.49 -11.96 -4.61
N GLN A 105 2.48 -12.82 -4.41
CA GLN A 105 2.68 -13.52 -3.17
C GLN A 105 3.23 -12.54 -2.12
N SER A 106 2.73 -12.62 -0.89
CA SER A 106 3.33 -11.90 0.24
C SER A 106 4.79 -12.33 0.42
N THR A 107 5.70 -11.36 0.56
CA THR A 107 7.14 -11.62 0.76
C THR A 107 7.52 -11.72 2.24
N ILE A 108 6.55 -11.55 3.14
CA ILE A 108 6.74 -11.70 4.59
C ILE A 108 7.31 -13.10 4.90
N PRO A 109 8.53 -13.18 5.47
CA PRO A 109 9.29 -14.45 5.55
C PRO A 109 8.79 -15.40 6.64
N MET A 110 7.95 -14.92 7.56
CA MET A 110 7.41 -15.70 8.68
C MET A 110 5.98 -15.25 8.97
N PRO A 111 5.12 -16.12 9.55
CA PRO A 111 3.83 -15.67 10.04
C PRO A 111 4.00 -14.46 10.93
N TYR A 112 3.23 -13.40 10.66
CA TYR A 112 3.30 -12.18 11.42
C TYR A 112 2.77 -12.47 12.82
N ARG A 113 3.71 -12.60 13.77
CA ARG A 113 3.41 -12.79 15.18
C ARG A 113 3.15 -11.42 15.77
N ARG A 114 1.92 -11.19 16.22
CA ARG A 114 1.57 -9.94 16.88
C ARG A 114 2.37 -9.85 18.19
N GLY A 115 3.02 -8.71 18.45
CA GLY A 115 3.46 -8.36 19.81
C GLY A 115 2.24 -7.87 20.61
N ASP A 116 2.20 -8.12 21.92
CA ASP A 116 1.02 -8.04 22.83
C ASP A 116 0.13 -6.77 22.76
N THR A 117 0.47 -5.74 21.99
CA THR A 117 -0.28 -4.48 21.89
C THR A 117 -0.43 -3.87 20.48
N ALA A 118 0.18 -4.42 19.43
CA ALA A 118 0.21 -3.76 18.11
C ALA A 118 -0.89 -4.29 17.18
N THR A 119 -1.90 -3.50 16.80
CA THR A 119 -2.78 -3.87 15.68
C THR A 119 -1.96 -4.11 14.42
N GLN A 120 -2.21 -5.20 13.71
CA GLN A 120 -1.63 -5.39 12.37
C GLN A 120 -2.32 -4.41 11.44
N GLU A 121 -1.55 -3.52 10.83
CA GLU A 121 -2.06 -2.46 9.97
C GLU A 121 -1.57 -2.69 8.55
N ILE A 122 -2.41 -2.32 7.59
CA ILE A 122 -2.04 -2.31 6.18
C ILE A 122 -2.00 -0.85 5.75
N TYR A 123 -0.87 -0.46 5.17
CA TYR A 123 -0.61 0.86 4.65
C TYR A 123 -0.51 0.83 3.13
N LEU A 124 -1.09 1.84 2.49
CA LEU A 124 -0.79 2.20 1.12
C LEU A 124 0.29 3.27 1.15
N ASN A 125 1.45 2.94 0.60
CA ASN A 125 2.66 3.74 0.61
C ASN A 125 2.94 4.27 -0.79
N LEU A 126 3.43 5.51 -0.84
CA LEU A 126 3.76 6.23 -2.06
C LEU A 126 5.18 6.80 -1.91
N ALA A 127 6.01 6.63 -2.92
CA ALA A 127 7.25 7.38 -3.09
C ALA A 127 7.27 8.02 -4.48
N ALA A 128 7.63 9.30 -4.53
CA ALA A 128 7.69 10.08 -5.75
C ALA A 128 8.55 11.32 -5.48
N SER A 129 9.40 11.70 -6.43
CA SER A 129 10.10 12.98 -6.35
C SER A 129 9.28 14.06 -7.04
N THR A 130 8.96 15.12 -6.33
CA THR A 130 8.09 16.19 -6.83
C THR A 130 8.71 17.58 -6.68
N THR A 131 8.04 18.60 -7.22
CA THR A 131 8.45 20.01 -7.11
C THR A 131 7.47 20.87 -6.29
N ALA A 132 6.41 20.25 -5.78
CA ALA A 132 5.40 20.87 -4.93
C ALA A 132 4.59 19.80 -4.20
N ASP A 133 4.04 20.17 -3.04
CA ASP A 133 3.06 19.35 -2.31
C ASP A 133 1.85 19.05 -3.20
N ASP A 134 1.32 17.83 -3.06
CA ASP A 134 0.19 17.37 -3.85
C ASP A 134 -0.55 16.22 -3.16
N THR A 135 -1.53 15.66 -3.84
CA THR A 135 -2.29 14.50 -3.39
C THR A 135 -2.39 13.44 -4.46
N LEU A 136 -2.49 12.20 -4.01
CA LEU A 136 -2.90 11.08 -4.84
C LEU A 136 -4.20 10.51 -4.29
N THR A 137 -5.21 10.35 -5.14
CA THR A 137 -6.48 9.75 -4.75
C THR A 137 -6.62 8.36 -5.33
N CYS A 138 -6.80 7.34 -4.50
CA CYS A 138 -6.98 5.96 -4.94
C CYS A 138 -8.37 5.42 -4.58
N THR A 139 -9.00 4.73 -5.53
CA THR A 139 -10.31 4.09 -5.42
C THR A 139 -10.24 2.68 -5.98
N GLY A 140 -10.88 1.71 -5.33
CA GLY A 140 -10.89 0.32 -5.82
C GLY A 140 -10.86 -0.68 -4.67
N THR A 141 -10.20 -1.81 -4.87
CA THR A 141 -10.14 -2.90 -3.90
C THR A 141 -8.74 -3.46 -3.66
N VAL A 142 -8.52 -3.87 -2.42
CA VAL A 142 -7.38 -4.69 -2.01
C VAL A 142 -7.95 -5.96 -1.38
N THR A 143 -7.68 -7.10 -1.99
CA THR A 143 -8.04 -8.41 -1.47
C THR A 143 -6.82 -9.04 -0.82
N VAL A 144 -6.97 -9.50 0.42
CA VAL A 144 -5.92 -10.17 1.19
C VAL A 144 -6.32 -11.62 1.41
N PHE A 145 -5.42 -12.55 1.03
CA PHE A 145 -5.54 -13.97 1.32
C PHE A 145 -4.61 -14.32 2.47
N TYR A 146 -5.15 -14.92 3.53
CA TYR A 146 -4.36 -15.20 4.73
C TYR A 146 -4.86 -16.44 5.48
N ILE A 147 -3.99 -16.99 6.32
CA ILE A 147 -4.33 -18.02 7.30
C ILE A 147 -4.26 -17.39 8.70
N ASP A 148 -5.35 -17.51 9.43
CA ASP A 148 -5.43 -17.17 10.85
C ASP A 148 -4.89 -18.33 11.68
N LEU A 149 -3.77 -18.11 12.36
CA LEU A 149 -3.06 -19.11 13.17
C LEU A 149 -3.48 -19.08 14.65
N GLY A 150 -4.49 -18.29 15.00
CA GLY A 150 -5.01 -18.18 16.37
C GLY A 150 -4.51 -16.95 17.12
N ASN A 151 -5.28 -16.58 18.13
CA ASN A 151 -5.06 -15.40 18.96
C ASN A 151 -3.82 -15.57 19.85
N VAL A 152 -3.12 -14.47 20.10
CA VAL A 152 -1.98 -14.37 21.02
C VAL A 152 -2.39 -14.51 22.49
N THR A 153 -3.67 -14.26 22.83
CA THR A 153 -4.16 -14.22 24.21
C THR A 153 -4.91 -15.47 24.70
N SER A 154 -4.63 -16.66 24.16
CA SER A 154 -5.21 -17.92 24.68
C SER A 154 -4.40 -18.50 25.84
#